data_AF-A0A345Z9L0-F1
#
_entry.id   AF-A0A345Z9L0-F1
#
_cell.length_a   1.000
_cell.length_b   1.000
_cell.length_c   1.000
_cell.angle_alpha   90.00
_cell.angle_beta   90.00
_cell.angle_gamma   90.00
#
_symmetry.space_group_name_H-M   'P 1'
#
loop_
_entity.id
_entity.type
_entity.pdbx_description
1 polymer ?
#
loop_
_entity_poly.entity_id
_entity_poly.type
_entity_poly.pdbx_seq_one_letter_code
_entity_poly.pdbx_strand_id
1 'polypeptide(L)'
;PPVSPRHVSGSSTPVHNVAGQALTSVYQLSDEAREDFLSRHDPMQKLGLHSETALYRTTDKTYLRGGKLAGNPESCARIGLHEELAPNPYAQHYGIPEGDSRAYRPREMRASDLRDPSLNVMVGSEARDAVRGYASGNHVAVKMRLGDFLEKGGKVYSDVSAVASNGDTASALIVTL
;
A
#
# COMPACT_ATOMS: atom_id res chain seq x y z
N PRO A 1 34.04 43.87 -27.49
CA PRO A 1 33.52 43.84 -26.11
C PRO A 1 32.93 42.45 -25.78
N PRO A 2 33.41 41.75 -24.74
CA PRO A 2 33.08 40.35 -24.51
C PRO A 2 31.70 40.19 -23.84
N VAL A 3 31.04 39.11 -24.22
CA VAL A 3 29.72 38.68 -23.75
C VAL A 3 29.85 38.10 -22.34
N SER A 4 29.14 38.67 -21.37
CA SER A 4 29.05 38.12 -20.01
C SER A 4 28.24 36.81 -20.02
N PRO A 5 28.72 35.72 -19.38
CA PRO A 5 27.92 34.52 -19.21
C PRO A 5 26.87 34.74 -18.11
N ARG A 6 25.58 34.61 -18.47
CA ARG A 6 24.49 34.50 -17.49
C ARG A 6 24.60 33.14 -16.82
N HIS A 7 24.91 33.15 -15.53
CA HIS A 7 24.82 32.01 -14.64
C HIS A 7 23.41 31.41 -14.69
N VAL A 8 23.34 30.13 -15.03
CA VAL A 8 22.17 29.28 -14.82
C VAL A 8 22.14 28.95 -13.33
N SER A 9 21.21 29.56 -12.58
CA SER A 9 20.94 29.15 -11.20
C SER A 9 20.18 27.82 -11.24
N GLY A 10 20.92 26.72 -11.24
CA GLY A 10 20.39 25.44 -10.83
C GLY A 10 19.98 25.54 -9.36
N SER A 11 18.69 25.40 -9.09
CA SER A 11 18.18 25.22 -7.73
C SER A 11 18.61 23.84 -7.25
N SER A 12 19.85 23.73 -6.76
CA SER A 12 20.30 22.60 -5.96
C SER A 12 19.58 22.70 -4.61
N THR A 13 18.55 21.88 -4.41
CA THR A 13 18.04 21.62 -3.06
C THR A 13 19.21 21.14 -2.20
N PRO A 14 19.46 21.76 -1.05
CA PRO A 14 20.54 21.32 -0.19
C PRO A 14 20.12 20.01 0.48
N VAL A 15 20.67 18.90 -0.01
CA VAL A 15 20.69 17.64 0.73
C VAL A 15 21.77 17.81 1.80
N HIS A 16 21.39 18.35 2.96
CA HIS A 16 22.27 18.30 4.12
C HIS A 16 22.27 16.87 4.68
N ASN A 17 23.11 16.02 4.10
CA ASN A 17 23.57 14.78 4.70
C ASN A 17 24.76 15.09 5.60
N VAL A 18 24.55 15.10 6.91
CA VAL A 18 25.63 15.05 7.91
C VAL A 18 25.48 13.72 8.66
N ALA A 19 26.12 12.68 8.13
CA ALA A 19 26.50 11.43 8.81
C ALA A 19 25.42 10.58 9.52
N GLY A 20 24.31 10.26 8.85
CA GLY A 20 23.36 9.22 9.26
C GLY A 20 22.71 8.58 8.04
N GLN A 21 22.72 7.25 7.94
CA GLN A 21 22.05 6.54 6.86
C GLN A 21 20.54 6.71 7.05
N ALA A 22 19.83 7.33 6.10
CA ALA A 22 18.39 7.55 6.21
C ALA A 22 17.68 6.23 6.52
N LEU A 23 16.82 6.20 7.54
CA LEU A 23 16.08 5.00 7.92
C LEU A 23 15.20 4.52 6.77
N THR A 24 15.28 3.24 6.43
CA THR A 24 14.54 2.61 5.33
C THR A 24 13.61 1.49 5.79
N SER A 25 13.65 1.12 7.07
CA SER A 25 12.92 -0.01 7.63
C SER A 25 12.32 0.34 8.99
N VAL A 26 11.08 -0.11 9.25
CA VAL A 26 10.42 0.11 10.54
C VAL A 26 11.18 -0.51 11.71
N TYR A 27 12.02 -1.52 11.45
CA TYR A 27 12.86 -2.18 12.46
C TYR A 27 14.07 -1.35 12.90
N GLN A 28 14.30 -0.19 12.26
CA GLN A 28 15.33 0.77 12.68
C GLN A 28 14.76 1.91 13.55
N LEU A 29 13.44 1.98 13.70
CA LEU A 29 12.77 2.90 14.62
C LEU A 29 12.83 2.35 16.06
N SER A 30 12.55 3.21 17.05
CA SER A 30 12.23 2.71 18.39
C SER A 30 10.96 1.87 18.36
N ASP A 31 10.74 1.03 19.38
CA ASP A 31 9.55 0.18 19.46
C ASP A 31 8.26 1.01 19.44
N GLU A 32 8.23 2.13 20.17
CA GLU A 32 7.07 3.04 20.22
C GLU A 32 6.82 3.70 18.85
N ALA A 33 7.87 4.16 18.17
CA ALA A 33 7.74 4.78 16.86
C ALA A 33 7.34 3.75 15.78
N ARG A 34 7.83 2.52 15.90
CA ARG A 34 7.44 1.40 15.03
C ARG A 34 5.97 1.04 15.23
N GLU A 35 5.52 0.89 16.48
CA GLU A 35 4.12 0.57 16.79
C GLU A 35 3.18 1.67 16.28
N ASP A 36 3.52 2.94 16.53
CA ASP A 36 2.74 4.07 16.01
C ASP A 36 2.72 4.08 14.47
N PHE A 37 3.85 3.83 13.81
CA PHE A 37 3.91 3.76 12.34
C PHE A 37 3.02 2.64 11.79
N LEU A 38 3.13 1.43 12.35
CA LEU A 38 2.36 0.27 11.90
C LEU A 38 0.86 0.45 12.17
N SER A 39 0.47 1.01 13.32
CA SER A 39 -0.94 1.28 13.63
C SER A 39 -1.62 2.18 12.57
N ARG A 40 -0.85 3.07 11.92
CA ARG A 40 -1.33 4.00 10.89
C ARG A 40 -1.23 3.46 9.47
N HIS A 41 -0.37 2.46 9.22
CA HIS A 41 0.04 2.08 7.87
C HIS A 41 -0.06 0.58 7.53
N ASP A 42 0.07 -0.31 8.52
CA ASP A 42 -0.20 -1.74 8.35
C ASP A 42 -1.71 -1.94 8.18
N PRO A 43 -2.21 -2.43 7.03
CA PRO A 43 -3.63 -2.64 6.83
C PRO A 43 -4.26 -3.57 7.87
N MET A 44 -3.50 -4.56 8.36
CA MET A 44 -4.00 -5.50 9.37
C MET A 44 -4.35 -4.77 10.66
N GLN A 45 -3.49 -3.86 11.12
CA GLN A 45 -3.68 -3.10 12.34
C GLN A 45 -4.67 -1.95 12.13
N LYS A 46 -4.42 -1.12 11.11
CA LYS A 46 -5.21 0.10 10.81
C LYS A 46 -6.70 -0.20 10.64
N LEU A 47 -7.02 -1.30 9.96
CA LEU A 47 -8.40 -1.67 9.64
C LEU A 47 -8.95 -2.78 10.55
N GLY A 48 -8.18 -3.24 11.53
CA GLY A 48 -8.57 -4.34 12.43
C GLY A 48 -8.87 -5.65 11.70
N LEU A 49 -8.10 -5.96 10.65
CA LEU A 49 -8.31 -7.17 9.85
C LEU A 49 -7.85 -8.41 10.62
N HIS A 50 -8.55 -9.53 10.40
CA HIS A 50 -8.26 -10.83 10.99
C HIS A 50 -8.61 -11.97 10.02
N SER A 51 -8.32 -13.22 10.38
CA SER A 51 -8.52 -14.38 9.49
C SER A 51 -9.94 -14.50 8.94
N GLU A 52 -10.95 -14.22 9.77
CA GLU A 52 -12.35 -14.27 9.34
C GLU A 52 -12.83 -13.04 8.55
N THR A 53 -11.96 -12.05 8.31
CA THR A 53 -12.34 -10.87 7.54
C THR A 53 -12.73 -11.24 6.11
N ALA A 54 -13.90 -10.75 5.69
CA ALA A 54 -14.40 -10.96 4.34
C ALA A 54 -13.74 -9.99 3.35
N LEU A 55 -13.20 -10.55 2.27
CA LEU A 55 -12.64 -9.83 1.14
C LEU A 55 -13.59 -9.93 -0.05
N TYR A 56 -13.71 -8.85 -0.81
CA TYR A 56 -14.61 -8.77 -1.96
C TYR A 56 -13.86 -8.33 -3.21
N ARG A 57 -14.19 -8.91 -4.37
CA ARG A 57 -13.72 -8.37 -5.66
C ARG A 57 -14.68 -8.72 -6.77
N THR A 58 -14.55 -8.03 -7.88
CA THR A 58 -15.19 -8.44 -9.13
C THR A 58 -14.16 -9.16 -10.01
N THR A 59 -14.61 -10.21 -10.69
CA THR A 59 -13.80 -11.02 -11.62
C THR A 59 -14.68 -11.59 -12.72
N ASP A 60 -14.09 -11.92 -13.87
CA ASP A 60 -14.79 -12.70 -14.90
C ASP A 60 -15.00 -14.16 -14.42
N LYS A 61 -16.19 -14.72 -14.68
CA LYS A 61 -16.55 -16.10 -14.28
C LYS A 61 -15.59 -17.17 -14.80
N THR A 62 -14.95 -16.95 -15.94
CA THR A 62 -14.00 -17.91 -16.55
C THR A 62 -12.75 -18.14 -15.70
N TYR A 63 -12.41 -17.18 -14.82
CA TYR A 63 -11.28 -17.31 -13.88
C TYR A 63 -11.67 -18.03 -12.58
N LEU A 64 -12.96 -18.24 -12.31
CA LEU A 64 -13.45 -19.01 -11.17
C LEU A 64 -13.45 -20.51 -11.47
N ARG A 65 -12.28 -21.15 -11.33
CA ARG A 65 -12.12 -22.58 -11.61
C ARG A 65 -12.37 -23.40 -10.35
N GLY A 66 -13.45 -24.19 -10.33
CA GLY A 66 -13.81 -25.01 -9.17
C GLY A 66 -14.05 -24.18 -7.90
N GLY A 67 -14.58 -22.96 -8.05
CA GLY A 67 -14.80 -22.02 -6.95
C GLY A 67 -13.54 -21.34 -6.40
N LYS A 68 -12.39 -21.47 -7.08
CA LYS A 68 -11.11 -20.89 -6.66
C LYS A 68 -10.65 -19.80 -7.62
N LEU A 69 -9.86 -18.87 -7.09
CA LEU A 69 -9.12 -17.85 -7.84
C LEU A 69 -7.62 -18.04 -7.62
N ALA A 70 -6.83 -17.76 -8.65
CA ALA A 70 -5.37 -17.66 -8.58
C ALA A 70 -4.97 -16.18 -8.60
N GLY A 71 -3.83 -15.84 -7.99
CA GLY A 71 -3.28 -14.50 -8.00
C GLY A 71 -2.90 -14.04 -9.41
N ASN A 72 -2.97 -12.74 -9.65
CA ASN A 72 -2.53 -12.12 -10.89
C ASN A 72 -1.02 -11.82 -10.81
N PRO A 73 -0.19 -12.36 -11.72
CA PRO A 73 1.25 -12.11 -11.69
C PRO A 73 1.62 -10.69 -12.14
N GLU A 74 0.84 -10.10 -13.06
CA GLU A 74 1.11 -8.77 -13.64
C GLU A 74 0.07 -7.73 -13.15
N SER A 75 0.09 -7.44 -11.84
CA SER A 75 -0.80 -6.45 -11.26
C SER A 75 -0.35 -5.02 -11.58
N CYS A 76 -1.28 -4.19 -12.07
CA CYS A 76 -1.02 -2.77 -12.35
C CYS A 76 -1.12 -1.86 -11.10
N ALA A 77 -1.43 -2.41 -9.93
CA ALA A 77 -1.60 -1.63 -8.71
C ALA A 77 -0.27 -1.07 -8.17
N ARG A 78 -0.36 0.05 -7.44
CA ARG A 78 0.72 0.52 -6.55
C ARG A 78 0.35 0.19 -5.11
N ILE A 79 1.35 -0.27 -4.35
CA ILE A 79 1.18 -0.68 -2.96
C ILE A 79 2.05 0.13 -2.01
N GLY A 80 1.56 0.32 -0.79
CA GLY A 80 2.36 0.82 0.34
C GLY A 80 2.99 -0.33 1.13
N LEU A 81 4.32 -0.35 1.20
CA LEU A 81 5.10 -1.30 1.98
C LEU A 81 5.20 -0.81 3.42
N HIS A 82 4.28 -1.26 4.27
CA HIS A 82 4.15 -0.77 5.64
C HIS A 82 5.31 -1.16 6.57
N GLU A 83 6.23 -2.02 6.15
CA GLU A 83 7.47 -2.34 6.87
C GLU A 83 8.69 -1.55 6.35
N GLU A 84 8.55 -0.81 5.25
CA GLU A 84 9.62 -0.04 4.63
C GLU A 84 9.33 1.47 4.69
N LEU A 85 10.35 2.25 4.97
CA LEU A 85 10.24 3.70 5.19
C LEU A 85 10.71 4.48 3.96
N ALA A 86 9.92 5.50 3.62
CA ALA A 86 10.33 6.60 2.76
C ALA A 86 10.16 7.92 3.52
N PRO A 87 11.03 8.92 3.32
CA PRO A 87 10.87 10.22 3.96
C PRO A 87 9.50 10.85 3.66
N ASN A 88 8.88 11.42 4.70
CA ASN A 88 7.70 12.27 4.56
C ASN A 88 8.16 13.67 4.09
N PRO A 89 7.76 14.14 2.89
CA PRO A 89 8.23 15.42 2.35
C PRO A 89 7.83 16.63 3.19
N TYR A 90 6.84 16.48 4.08
CA TYR A 90 6.37 17.55 4.95
C TYR A 90 7.01 17.52 6.35
N ALA A 91 7.80 16.49 6.69
CA ALA A 91 8.37 16.33 8.02
C ALA A 91 9.22 17.53 8.44
N GLN A 92 10.09 18.00 7.53
CA GLN A 92 10.95 19.16 7.77
C GLN A 92 10.14 20.44 7.98
N HIS A 93 9.05 20.62 7.21
CA HIS A 93 8.19 21.80 7.34
C HIS A 93 7.53 21.88 8.72
N TYR A 94 7.21 20.73 9.32
CA TYR A 94 6.60 20.64 10.64
C TYR A 94 7.61 20.40 11.79
N GLY A 95 8.91 20.45 11.50
CA GLY A 95 9.95 20.23 12.52
C GLY A 95 9.92 18.84 13.16
N ILE A 96 9.46 17.82 12.43
CA ILE A 96 9.36 16.46 12.93
C ILE A 96 10.77 15.83 12.90
N PRO A 97 11.30 15.35 14.04
CA PRO A 97 12.67 14.84 14.12
C PRO A 97 12.81 13.47 13.42
N GLU A 98 14.03 13.14 13.00
CA GLU A 98 14.38 11.81 12.52
C GLU A 98 14.15 10.78 13.63
N GLY A 99 13.67 9.58 13.28
CA GLY A 99 13.26 8.55 14.23
C GLY A 99 11.83 8.69 14.76
N ASP A 100 11.18 9.85 14.60
CA ASP A 100 9.73 9.96 14.82
C ASP A 100 8.99 9.29 13.67
N SER A 101 7.99 8.49 13.99
CA SER A 101 7.16 7.75 13.04
C SER A 101 6.49 8.66 11.99
N ARG A 102 6.23 9.93 12.29
CA ARG A 102 5.62 10.92 11.38
C ARG A 102 6.62 11.52 10.40
N ALA A 103 7.92 11.30 10.62
CA ALA A 103 8.97 11.69 9.68
C ALA A 103 8.98 10.82 8.41
N TYR A 104 8.19 9.74 8.39
CA TYR A 104 8.18 8.74 7.34
C TYR A 104 6.76 8.46 6.82
N ARG A 105 6.72 7.83 5.66
CA ARG A 105 5.54 7.19 5.05
C ARG A 105 5.95 5.81 4.51
N PRO A 106 5.01 4.89 4.25
CA PRO A 106 5.33 3.62 3.61
C PRO A 106 6.04 3.86 2.28
N ARG A 107 7.12 3.12 2.00
CA ARG A 107 7.69 3.11 0.66
C ARG A 107 6.66 2.53 -0.30
N GLU A 108 6.52 3.15 -1.47
CA GLU A 108 5.62 2.65 -2.50
C GLU A 108 6.37 1.83 -3.55
N MET A 109 5.73 0.79 -4.07
CA MET A 109 6.22 0.02 -5.22
C MET A 109 5.05 -0.47 -6.10
N ARG A 110 5.36 -1.02 -7.28
CA ARG A 110 4.36 -1.70 -8.11
C ARG A 110 4.07 -3.08 -7.52
N ALA A 111 2.81 -3.50 -7.56
CA ALA A 111 2.42 -4.85 -7.13
C ALA A 111 3.02 -5.94 -8.04
N SER A 112 3.31 -5.63 -9.32
CA SER A 112 4.04 -6.52 -10.24
C SER A 112 5.45 -6.85 -9.80
N ASP A 113 6.04 -6.03 -8.93
CA ASP A 113 7.42 -6.21 -8.44
C ASP A 113 7.43 -7.07 -7.15
N LEU A 114 6.26 -7.48 -6.65
CA LEU A 114 6.15 -8.49 -5.61
C LEU A 114 6.65 -9.83 -6.14
N ARG A 115 7.25 -10.64 -5.26
CA ARG A 115 7.69 -12.00 -5.60
C ARG A 115 6.51 -12.91 -5.94
N ASP A 116 5.39 -12.72 -5.26
CA ASP A 116 4.23 -13.61 -5.31
C ASP A 116 3.07 -12.92 -6.06
N PRO A 117 2.28 -13.67 -6.86
CA PRO A 117 1.08 -13.15 -7.48
C PRO A 117 0.09 -12.57 -6.46
N SER A 118 -0.79 -11.67 -6.91
CA SER A 118 -1.69 -10.97 -5.98
C SER A 118 -3.09 -10.74 -6.51
N LEU A 119 -4.03 -10.50 -5.61
CA LEU A 119 -5.40 -10.09 -5.92
C LEU A 119 -5.67 -8.70 -5.36
N ASN A 120 -6.23 -7.84 -6.20
CA ASN A 120 -6.91 -6.64 -5.75
C ASN A 120 -8.28 -7.01 -5.15
N VAL A 121 -8.52 -6.54 -3.94
CA VAL A 121 -9.73 -6.81 -3.16
C VAL A 121 -10.18 -5.55 -2.44
N MET A 122 -11.45 -5.53 -2.04
CA MET A 122 -12.08 -4.53 -1.21
C MET A 122 -12.45 -5.14 0.14
N VAL A 123 -12.32 -4.35 1.20
CA VAL A 123 -12.77 -4.68 2.56
C VAL A 123 -13.52 -3.51 3.18
N GLY A 124 -14.39 -3.78 4.15
CA GLY A 124 -15.24 -2.79 4.81
C GLY A 124 -16.73 -3.09 4.67
N SER A 125 -17.55 -2.34 5.39
CA SER A 125 -19.01 -2.52 5.44
C SER A 125 -19.68 -2.34 4.07
N GLU A 126 -19.15 -1.45 3.23
CA GLU A 126 -19.68 -1.15 1.89
C GLU A 126 -18.89 -1.83 0.76
N ALA A 127 -17.85 -2.59 1.07
CA ALA A 127 -16.98 -3.24 0.09
C ALA A 127 -17.75 -4.14 -0.88
N ARG A 128 -18.77 -4.87 -0.38
CA ARG A 128 -19.60 -5.74 -1.20
C ARG A 128 -20.38 -4.95 -2.26
N ASP A 129 -20.96 -3.82 -1.87
CA ASP A 129 -21.80 -3.03 -2.77
C ASP A 129 -20.93 -2.21 -3.73
N ALA A 130 -19.76 -1.74 -3.27
CA ALA A 130 -18.75 -1.12 -4.12
C ALA A 130 -18.32 -2.05 -5.26
N VAL A 131 -18.04 -3.33 -5.00
CA VAL A 131 -17.65 -4.27 -6.07
C VAL A 131 -18.83 -4.70 -6.95
N ARG A 132 -20.04 -4.76 -6.40
CA ARG A 132 -21.25 -5.11 -7.16
C ARG A 132 -21.55 -4.15 -8.30
N GLY A 133 -21.23 -2.87 -8.15
CA GLY A 133 -21.36 -1.89 -9.23
C GLY A 133 -20.59 -2.27 -10.50
N TYR A 134 -19.52 -3.06 -10.37
CA TYR A 134 -18.72 -3.56 -11.50
C TYR A 134 -19.18 -4.93 -12.02
N ALA A 135 -20.06 -5.63 -11.30
CA ALA A 135 -20.56 -6.93 -11.71
C ALA A 135 -21.60 -6.76 -12.83
N SER A 136 -21.18 -6.96 -14.08
CA SER A 136 -22.04 -6.90 -15.26
C SER A 136 -21.60 -7.90 -16.33
N GLY A 137 -22.55 -8.36 -17.15
CA GLY A 137 -22.29 -9.38 -18.18
C GLY A 137 -21.73 -10.67 -17.58
N ASN A 138 -20.48 -11.00 -17.94
CA ASN A 138 -19.80 -12.19 -17.44
C ASN A 138 -19.01 -11.98 -16.15
N HIS A 139 -19.00 -10.76 -15.60
CA HIS A 139 -18.32 -10.44 -14.35
C HIS A 139 -19.22 -10.70 -13.14
N VAL A 140 -18.62 -11.25 -12.08
CA VAL A 140 -19.30 -11.53 -10.82
C VAL A 140 -18.54 -10.95 -9.64
N ALA A 141 -19.30 -10.48 -8.65
CA ALA A 141 -18.76 -10.15 -7.35
C ALA A 141 -18.58 -11.43 -6.52
N VAL A 142 -17.37 -11.65 -6.01
CA VAL A 142 -17.02 -12.80 -5.16
C VAL A 142 -16.68 -12.35 -3.75
N LYS A 143 -16.92 -13.26 -2.79
CA LYS A 143 -16.50 -13.13 -1.40
C LYS A 143 -15.44 -14.19 -1.12
N MET A 144 -14.35 -13.80 -0.48
CA MET A 144 -13.27 -14.67 -0.04
C MET A 144 -12.99 -14.41 1.44
N ARG A 145 -12.34 -15.37 2.13
CA ARG A 145 -11.92 -15.22 3.52
C ARG A 145 -10.43 -14.84 3.54
N LEU A 146 -10.06 -13.80 4.29
CA LEU A 146 -8.67 -13.34 4.38
C LEU A 146 -7.73 -14.45 4.90
N GLY A 147 -8.18 -15.24 5.85
CA GLY A 147 -7.42 -16.36 6.41
C GLY A 147 -6.96 -17.37 5.36
N ASP A 148 -7.71 -17.59 4.29
CA ASP A 148 -7.34 -18.54 3.22
C ASP A 148 -6.09 -18.09 2.44
N PHE A 149 -5.75 -16.80 2.51
CA PHE A 149 -4.51 -16.21 2.00
C PHE A 149 -3.41 -16.29 3.05
N LEU A 150 -3.70 -15.84 4.28
CA LEU A 150 -2.73 -15.81 5.38
C LEU A 150 -2.17 -17.20 5.71
N GLU A 151 -3.02 -18.23 5.70
CA GLU A 151 -2.64 -19.63 5.94
C GLU A 151 -1.64 -20.18 4.91
N LYS A 152 -1.52 -19.53 3.74
CA LYS A 152 -0.56 -19.86 2.69
C LYS A 152 0.66 -18.94 2.68
N GLY A 153 0.80 -18.06 3.65
CA GLY A 153 1.86 -17.05 3.71
C GLY A 153 1.55 -15.76 2.94
N GLY A 154 0.30 -15.57 2.52
CA GLY A 154 -0.15 -14.33 1.88
C GLY A 154 0.02 -13.12 2.80
N LYS A 155 0.34 -11.98 2.21
CA LYS A 155 0.54 -10.68 2.87
C LYS A 155 -0.45 -9.65 2.35
N VAL A 156 -0.81 -8.70 3.19
CA VAL A 156 -1.79 -7.64 2.89
C VAL A 156 -1.10 -6.30 2.76
N TYR A 157 -1.42 -5.58 1.68
CA TYR A 157 -0.90 -4.24 1.39
C TYR A 157 -2.04 -3.29 1.08
N SER A 158 -1.88 -2.01 1.43
CA SER A 158 -2.79 -0.97 0.96
C SER A 158 -2.62 -0.77 -0.54
N ASP A 159 -3.70 -0.74 -1.31
CA ASP A 159 -3.68 -0.29 -2.70
C ASP A 159 -3.74 1.24 -2.72
N VAL A 160 -2.58 1.88 -2.96
CA VAL A 160 -2.46 3.35 -2.97
C VAL A 160 -2.80 3.95 -4.34
N SER A 161 -3.13 3.13 -5.32
CA SER A 161 -3.57 3.55 -6.66
C SER A 161 -5.08 3.48 -6.88
N ALA A 162 -5.82 2.86 -5.95
CA ALA A 162 -7.25 2.66 -6.10
C ALA A 162 -8.06 3.96 -5.91
N VAL A 163 -8.84 4.30 -6.93
CA VAL A 163 -9.78 5.44 -6.90
C VAL A 163 -11.06 5.12 -6.12
N ALA A 164 -11.44 3.83 -6.04
CA ALA A 164 -12.68 3.38 -5.40
C ALA A 164 -12.60 3.25 -3.87
N SER A 165 -11.43 3.54 -3.28
CA SER A 165 -11.26 3.53 -1.82
C SER A 165 -11.76 4.84 -1.24
N ASN A 166 -12.69 4.80 -0.30
CA ASN A 166 -13.08 5.98 0.48
C ASN A 166 -12.45 5.99 1.88
N GLY A 167 -11.69 4.94 2.24
CA GLY A 167 -10.93 4.87 3.49
C GLY A 167 -11.76 4.60 4.75
N ASP A 168 -13.06 4.90 4.71
CA ASP A 168 -13.96 4.83 5.87
C ASP A 168 -14.87 3.59 5.85
N THR A 169 -15.55 3.33 4.73
CA THR A 169 -16.53 2.23 4.60
C THR A 169 -16.11 1.18 3.58
N ALA A 170 -15.16 1.52 2.69
CA ALA A 170 -14.58 0.65 1.70
C ALA A 170 -13.10 1.00 1.47
N SER A 171 -12.21 0.05 1.77
CA SER A 171 -10.76 0.16 1.58
C SER A 171 -10.26 -0.83 0.54
N ALA A 172 -9.41 -0.35 -0.37
CA ALA A 172 -8.79 -1.17 -1.41
C ALA A 172 -7.46 -1.76 -0.92
N LEU A 173 -7.28 -3.06 -1.15
CA LEU A 173 -6.12 -3.82 -0.71
C LEU A 173 -5.55 -4.69 -1.85
N ILE A 174 -4.28 -5.00 -1.74
CA ILE A 174 -3.59 -6.04 -2.50
C ILE A 174 -3.19 -7.16 -1.55
N VAL A 175 -3.60 -8.39 -1.86
CA VAL A 175 -3.29 -9.59 -1.05
C VAL A 175 -2.53 -10.59 -1.90
N THR A 176 -1.36 -11.06 -1.44
CA THR A 176 -0.58 -12.09 -2.16
C THR A 176 -1.15 -13.48 -1.95
N LEU A 177 -0.96 -14.36 -2.95
CA LEU A 177 -1.48 -15.74 -2.97
C LEU A 177 -0.49 -16.71 -3.62
#